data_AF-A0A1T2YHK4-F1
#
_entry.id   AF-A0A1T2YHK4-F1
#
_cell.length_a   1.000
_cell.length_b   1.000
_cell.length_c   1.000
_cell.angle_alpha   90.00
_cell.angle_beta   90.00
_cell.angle_gamma   90.00
#
_symmetry.space_group_name_H-M   'P 1'
#
loop_
_entity.id
_entity.type
_entity.pdbx_description
1 polymer ?
#
loop_
_entity_poly.entity_id
_entity_poly.type
_entity_poly.pdbx_seq_one_letter_code
_entity_poly.pdbx_strand_id
1 'polypeptide(L)'
;MQLSTKFKSHRAQLAVLNEATTRTSRNLPPFTGEDYYGNPIVRVVKQGCGLGYIPNPKDLNNPILDENMDAAIAKFDRETKKLYTVFPVSNDQC
;
A
#
# COMPACT_ATOMS: atom_id res chain seq x y z
N MET A 1 2.94 14.35 0.12
CA MET A 1 4.20 13.64 -0.17
C MET A 1 3.91 12.59 -1.22
N GLN A 2 4.48 12.73 -2.42
CA GLN A 2 4.21 11.79 -3.52
C GLN A 2 5.20 10.62 -3.39
N LEU A 3 4.68 9.43 -3.08
CA LEU A 3 5.47 8.22 -3.03
C LEU A 3 5.74 7.74 -4.47
N SER A 4 6.99 7.43 -4.78
CA SER A 4 7.38 6.82 -6.05
C SER A 4 7.73 5.36 -5.80
N THR A 5 6.70 4.50 -5.83
CA THR A 5 6.84 3.07 -5.57
C THR A 5 6.19 2.26 -6.68
N LYS A 6 6.68 1.04 -6.89
CA LYS A 6 6.13 0.09 -7.84
C LYS A 6 6.20 -1.33 -7.31
N PHE A 7 5.22 -2.14 -7.68
CA PHE A 7 5.30 -3.58 -7.45
C PHE A 7 6.45 -4.19 -8.25
N LYS A 8 7.13 -5.19 -7.68
CA LYS A 8 8.19 -5.92 -8.39
C LYS A 8 7.65 -6.78 -9.54
N SER A 9 6.37 -7.13 -9.49
CA SER A 9 5.71 -7.91 -10.54
C SER A 9 4.20 -7.70 -10.53
N HIS A 10 3.56 -7.94 -11.67
CA HIS A 10 2.10 -8.00 -11.76
C HIS A 10 1.50 -9.09 -10.87
N ARG A 11 2.23 -10.19 -10.64
CA ARG A 11 1.80 -11.25 -9.72
C ARG A 11 1.73 -10.74 -8.28
N ALA A 12 2.70 -9.95 -7.83
CA ALA A 12 2.67 -9.34 -6.51
C ALA A 12 1.50 -8.36 -6.37
N GLN A 13 1.28 -7.51 -7.39
CA GLN A 13 0.15 -6.60 -7.44
C GLN A 13 -1.20 -7.35 -7.38
N LEU A 14 -1.37 -8.40 -8.18
CA LEU A 14 -2.59 -9.21 -8.20
C LEU A 14 -2.85 -9.88 -6.85
N ALA A 15 -1.82 -10.39 -6.18
CA ALA A 15 -1.95 -10.98 -4.85
C ALA A 15 -2.49 -9.97 -3.83
N VAL A 16 -1.99 -8.73 -3.86
CA VAL A 16 -2.48 -7.65 -2.99
C VAL A 16 -3.91 -7.25 -3.35
N LEU A 17 -4.24 -7.14 -4.63
CA LEU A 17 -5.60 -6.84 -5.11
C LEU A 17 -6.59 -7.89 -4.62
N ASN A 18 -6.27 -9.18 -4.76
CA ASN A 18 -7.10 -10.27 -4.29
C ASN A 18 -7.30 -10.20 -2.77
N GLU A 19 -6.22 -10.01 -2.02
CA GLU A 19 -6.29 -9.89 -0.56
C GLU A 19 -7.19 -8.72 -0.13
N ALA A 20 -7.09 -7.57 -0.80
CA ALA A 20 -7.87 -6.38 -0.47
C ALA A 20 -9.35 -6.47 -0.87
N THR A 21 -9.67 -7.09 -2.01
CA THR A 21 -11.02 -7.06 -2.59
C THR A 21 -11.90 -8.25 -2.19
N THR A 22 -11.32 -9.33 -1.64
CA THR A 22 -12.05 -10.55 -1.25
C THR A 22 -12.25 -10.70 0.25
N ARG A 23 -12.09 -9.63 1.02
CA ARG A 23 -12.13 -9.70 2.50
C ARG A 23 -13.52 -10.08 3.02
N THR A 24 -14.55 -9.43 2.50
CA THR A 24 -15.94 -9.67 2.91
C THR A 24 -16.41 -11.07 2.55
N SER A 25 -16.07 -11.57 1.35
CA SER A 25 -16.38 -12.95 0.96
C SER A 25 -15.66 -14.00 1.82
N ARG A 26 -14.56 -13.63 2.47
CA ARG A 26 -13.83 -14.45 3.45
C ARG A 26 -14.25 -14.20 4.91
N ASN A 27 -15.36 -13.48 5.15
CA ASN A 27 -15.83 -13.09 6.49
C ASN A 27 -14.81 -12.27 7.31
N LEU A 28 -13.96 -11.49 6.63
CA LEU A 28 -13.02 -10.56 7.27
C LEU A 28 -13.59 -9.13 7.26
N PRO A 29 -13.16 -8.26 8.19
CA PRO A 29 -13.45 -6.84 8.12
C PRO A 29 -13.03 -6.26 6.76
N PRO A 30 -13.90 -5.47 6.09
CA PRO A 30 -13.65 -4.98 4.74
C PRO A 30 -12.40 -4.09 4.64
N PHE A 31 -12.06 -3.40 5.72
CA PHE A 31 -10.93 -2.47 5.81
C PHE A 31 -10.10 -2.81 7.05
N THR A 32 -8.83 -2.42 7.04
CA THR A 32 -7.92 -2.59 8.20
C THR A 32 -7.61 -1.26 8.89
N GLY A 33 -8.11 -0.15 8.36
CA GLY A 33 -7.93 1.18 8.92
C GLY A 33 -8.42 2.27 7.97
N GLU A 34 -8.01 3.50 8.27
CA GLU A 34 -8.26 4.68 7.44
C GLU A 34 -6.95 5.45 7.24
N ASP A 35 -6.84 6.17 6.12
CA ASP A 35 -5.73 7.12 5.93
C ASP A 35 -5.99 8.46 6.62
N TYR A 36 -5.01 9.37 6.59
CA TYR A 36 -5.11 10.71 7.19
C TYR A 36 -6.35 11.52 6.75
N TYR A 37 -6.90 11.22 5.57
CA TYR A 37 -8.08 11.92 5.02
C TYR A 37 -9.40 11.19 5.31
N GLY A 38 -9.36 10.09 6.09
CA GLY A 38 -10.53 9.26 6.39
C GLY A 38 -10.96 8.36 5.24
N ASN A 39 -10.08 8.12 4.25
CA ASN A 39 -10.36 7.11 3.23
C ASN A 39 -10.08 5.72 3.81
N PRO A 40 -11.00 4.75 3.66
CA PRO A 40 -10.74 3.40 4.11
C PRO A 40 -9.56 2.78 3.38
N ILE A 41 -8.76 2.00 4.12
CA ILE A 41 -7.62 1.29 3.56
C ILE A 41 -7.62 -0.18 3.96
N VAL A 42 -6.95 -0.99 3.14
CA VAL A 42 -6.48 -2.32 3.53
C VAL A 42 -4.96 -2.31 3.46
N ARG A 43 -4.30 -2.56 4.59
CA ARG A 43 -2.86 -2.82 4.67
C ARG A 43 -2.64 -4.33 4.52
N VAL A 44 -1.84 -4.70 3.52
CA VAL A 44 -1.48 -6.08 3.21
C VAL A 44 0.01 -6.27 3.48
N VAL A 45 0.35 -7.19 4.37
CA VAL A 45 1.75 -7.60 4.58
C VAL A 45 2.13 -8.60 3.50
N LYS A 46 3.13 -8.27 2.69
CA LYS A 46 3.65 -9.11 1.62
C LYS A 46 5.13 -8.81 1.41
N GLN A 47 5.98 -9.69 1.94
CA GLN A 47 7.44 -9.52 1.86
C GLN A 47 7.93 -9.33 0.41
N GLY A 48 8.79 -8.34 0.22
CA GLY A 48 9.41 -7.99 -1.05
C GLY A 48 8.42 -7.73 -2.18
N CYS A 49 7.20 -7.25 -1.87
CA CYS A 49 6.17 -7.04 -2.89
C CYS A 49 6.50 -5.90 -3.86
N GLY A 50 7.32 -4.95 -3.42
CA GLY A 50 7.63 -3.75 -4.18
C GLY A 50 9.00 -3.17 -3.87
N LEU A 51 9.29 -2.07 -4.55
CA LEU A 51 10.42 -1.19 -4.31
C LEU A 51 10.02 0.26 -4.57
N GLY A 52 10.82 1.19 -4.08
CA GLY A 52 10.66 2.60 -4.39
C GLY A 52 11.50 3.50 -3.53
N TYR A 53 11.34 4.80 -3.74
CA TYR A 53 12.05 5.81 -2.96
C TYR A 53 11.19 6.31 -1.81
N ILE A 54 11.76 6.32 -0.61
CA ILE A 54 11.18 6.95 0.57
C ILE A 54 11.87 8.30 0.84
N PRO A 55 11.13 9.29 1.38
CA PRO A 55 11.72 10.57 1.74
C PRO A 55 12.79 10.39 2.81
N ASN A 56 13.85 11.18 2.69
CA ASN A 56 14.92 11.26 3.67
C ASN A 56 14.76 12.57 4.47
N PRO A 57 14.34 12.52 5.75
CA PRO A 57 14.14 13.72 6.55
C PRO A 57 15.42 14.53 6.80
N LYS A 58 16.59 13.90 6.64
CA LYS A 58 17.88 14.56 6.84
C LYS A 58 18.36 15.30 5.58
N ASP A 59 17.92 14.87 4.40
CA ASP A 59 18.29 15.46 3.12
C ASP A 59 17.19 15.23 2.08
N LEU A 60 16.40 16.26 1.81
CA LEU A 60 15.27 16.20 0.88
C LEU A 60 15.67 15.92 -0.57
N ASN A 61 16.93 16.18 -0.94
CA ASN A 61 17.45 15.95 -2.29
C ASN A 61 18.01 14.54 -2.47
N ASN A 62 18.13 13.76 -1.40
CA ASN A 62 18.70 12.42 -1.42
C ASN A 62 17.73 11.39 -0.82
N PRO A 63 16.66 11.01 -1.55
CA PRO A 63 15.71 10.01 -1.09
C PRO A 63 16.36 8.64 -0.95
N ILE A 64 15.87 7.84 -0.01
CA ILE A 64 16.41 6.50 0.28
C ILE A 64 15.68 5.49 -0.60
N LEU A 65 16.43 4.69 -1.36
CA LEU A 65 15.88 3.56 -2.09
C LEU A 65 15.59 2.41 -1.11
N ASP A 66 14.33 1.99 -1.04
CA ASP A 66 13.92 0.74 -0.41
C ASP A 66 13.64 -0.28 -1.51
N GLU A 67 14.56 -1.24 -1.65
CA GLU A 67 14.45 -2.31 -2.64
C GLU A 67 13.50 -3.44 -2.19
N ASN A 68 13.07 -3.49 -0.92
CA ASN A 68 12.34 -4.60 -0.33
C ASN A 68 11.16 -4.12 0.52
N MET A 69 10.22 -3.42 -0.13
CA MET A 69 8.98 -3.03 0.53
C MET A 69 8.12 -4.26 0.84
N ASP A 70 7.89 -4.50 2.14
CA ASP A 70 7.23 -5.70 2.67
C ASP A 70 5.74 -5.53 2.95
N ALA A 71 5.16 -4.40 2.56
CA ALA A 71 3.73 -4.15 2.69
C ALA A 71 3.18 -3.38 1.49
N ALA A 72 1.86 -3.41 1.34
CA ALA A 72 1.14 -2.61 0.38
C ALA A 72 -0.13 -2.04 1.00
N ILE A 73 -0.55 -0.88 0.51
CA ILE A 73 -1.81 -0.23 0.88
C ILE A 73 -2.73 -0.26 -0.33
N ALA A 74 -3.95 -0.74 -0.11
CA ALA A 74 -5.08 -0.57 -1.00
C ALA A 74 -5.96 0.55 -0.45
N LYS A 75 -6.22 1.58 -1.27
CA LYS A 75 -7.09 2.70 -0.88
C LYS A 75 -8.44 2.62 -1.57
N PHE A 76 -9.47 2.89 -0.79
CA PHE A 76 -10.85 2.88 -1.21
C PHE A 76 -11.42 4.28 -1.08
N ASP A 77 -12.28 4.65 -2.02
CA ASP A 77 -13.00 5.91 -1.98
C ASP A 77 -13.89 5.97 -0.74
N ARG A 78 -13.95 7.13 -0.09
CA ARG A 78 -14.62 7.28 1.21
C ARG A 78 -16.12 7.03 1.11
N GLU A 79 -16.76 7.44 0.03
CA GLU A 79 -18.22 7.37 -0.12
C GLU A 79 -18.64 6.06 -0.80
N THR A 80 -18.10 5.81 -1.98
CA THR A 80 -18.48 4.67 -2.84
C THR A 80 -17.84 3.36 -2.39
N LYS A 81 -16.82 3.41 -1.52
CA LYS A 81 -16.03 2.26 -1.09
C LYS A 81 -15.38 1.48 -2.24
N LYS A 82 -15.25 2.11 -3.43
CA LYS A 82 -14.59 1.51 -4.59
C LYS A 82 -13.07 1.65 -4.45
N LEU A 83 -12.36 0.58 -4.77
CA LEU A 83 -10.90 0.61 -4.86
C LEU A 83 -10.48 1.56 -5.98
N TYR A 84 -9.55 2.48 -5.71
CA TYR A 84 -9.01 3.37 -6.74
C TYR A 84 -7.49 3.27 -6.89
N THR A 85 -6.76 2.74 -5.91
CA THR A 85 -5.31 2.49 -6.05
C THR A 85 -4.79 1.41 -5.11
N VAL A 86 -3.70 0.77 -5.52
CA VAL A 86 -2.87 -0.12 -4.69
C VAL A 86 -1.41 0.23 -4.92
N PHE A 87 -0.61 0.30 -3.85
CA PHE A 87 0.82 0.59 -3.97
C PHE A 87 1.63 -0.04 -2.82
N PRO A 88 2.87 -0.46 -3.08
CA PRO A 88 3.79 -0.90 -2.03
C PRO A 88 4.19 0.27 -1.11
N VAL A 89 4.44 -0.05 0.15
CA VAL A 89 4.94 0.87 1.17
C VAL A 89 6.07 0.23 1.97
N SER A 90 7.03 1.05 2.37
CA SER A 90 8.07 0.62 3.30
C SER A 90 7.47 0.39 4.69
N ASN A 91 8.11 -0.49 5.48
CA ASN A 91 7.69 -0.73 6.87
C ASN A 91 7.91 0.51 7.77
N ASP A 92 8.82 1.40 7.39
CA ASP A 92 9.20 2.59 8.16
C ASP A 92 8.21 3.78 8.02
N GLN A 93 7.09 3.61 7.29
CA GLN A 93 6.09 4.66 7.06
C GLN A 93 4.79 4.47 7.87
N CYS A 94 4.90 4.03 9.12
CA CYS A 94 3.80 4.10 10.10
C CYS A 94 3.94 5.32 11.01
#